data_AF-A0A316QM54-F1
#
_entry.id   AF-A0A316QM54-F1
#
_cell.length_a   1.000
_cell.length_b   1.000
_cell.length_c   1.000
_cell.angle_alpha   90.00
_cell.angle_beta   90.00
_cell.angle_gamma   90.00
#
_symmetry.space_group_name_H-M   'P 1'
#
loop_
_entity.id
_entity.type
_entity.pdbx_description
1 polymer ?
#
loop_
_entity_poly.entity_id
_entity_poly.type
_entity_poly.pdbx_seq_one_letter_code
_entity_poly.pdbx_strand_id
1 'polypeptide(L)'
;MACTHRDTDNLHIHLVANRIGIDQKVYQTDFISNRSSRVAEQMSREMGLTIANEVHRQKEYLKRNADPLRQQVKERLQRIAYGELGRRHPDPAAFVAALRSQGVSVEPVKNKQGKVYGLRFGYGGQTFKASEIGREFGLRSLFNQFGIRPEGQKGTRMVPIYSQVARPQEGRSLAGTVAASVLDAAGELFRPAPAVAEDEPPEEWYENLKRKKKKKGYGIR
;
A
#
# COMPACT_ATOMS: atom_id res chain seq x y z
N MET A 1 42.85 -18.20 -3.82
CA MET A 1 42.56 -19.47 -4.52
C MET A 1 41.26 -19.31 -5.28
N ALA A 2 41.18 -19.77 -6.53
CA ALA A 2 39.92 -19.77 -7.28
C ALA A 2 39.60 -21.20 -7.70
N CYS A 3 38.37 -21.65 -7.49
CA CYS A 3 37.90 -22.94 -7.96
C CYS A 3 36.63 -22.78 -8.80
N THR A 4 36.58 -23.47 -9.93
CA THR A 4 35.45 -23.47 -10.84
C THR A 4 34.54 -24.63 -10.49
N HIS A 5 33.25 -24.38 -10.30
CA HIS A 5 32.24 -25.42 -10.06
C HIS A 5 31.27 -25.53 -11.25
N ARG A 6 30.85 -26.76 -11.54
CA ARG A 6 29.85 -27.11 -12.58
C ARG A 6 28.61 -27.79 -11.99
N ASP A 7 28.40 -27.67 -10.69
CA ASP A 7 27.39 -28.41 -9.92
C ASP A 7 25.98 -27.78 -9.95
N THR A 8 25.84 -26.62 -10.60
CA THR A 8 24.54 -26.00 -10.85
C THR A 8 24.38 -25.72 -12.33
N ASP A 9 23.15 -25.43 -12.77
CA ASP A 9 22.83 -25.11 -14.16
C ASP A 9 23.65 -23.92 -14.72
N ASN A 10 24.32 -23.14 -13.85
CA ASN A 10 25.14 -22.00 -14.22
C ASN A 10 26.60 -22.21 -13.78
N LEU A 11 27.52 -21.97 -14.72
CA LEU A 11 28.96 -21.94 -14.43
C LEU A 11 29.25 -20.87 -13.37
N HIS A 12 29.93 -21.24 -12.29
CA HIS A 12 30.34 -20.31 -11.25
C HIS A 12 31.75 -20.60 -10.74
N ILE A 13 32.40 -19.55 -10.24
CA ILE A 13 33.75 -19.60 -9.68
C ILE A 13 33.65 -19.13 -8.23
N HIS A 14 34.23 -19.90 -7.30
CA HIS A 14 34.44 -19.47 -5.92
C HIS A 14 35.83 -18.86 -5.80
N LEU A 15 35.89 -17.66 -5.23
CA LEU A 15 37.14 -16.98 -4.88
C LEU A 15 37.34 -17.05 -3.36
N VAL A 16 38.41 -17.70 -2.93
CA VAL A 16 38.88 -17.68 -1.54
C VAL A 16 39.97 -16.62 -1.43
N ALA A 17 39.68 -15.59 -0.64
CA ALA A 17 40.57 -14.46 -0.36
C ALA A 17 40.77 -14.28 1.15
N ASN A 18 41.96 -13.84 1.55
CA ASN A 18 42.25 -13.50 2.93
C ASN A 18 41.69 -12.09 3.25
N ARG A 19 41.04 -11.94 4.41
CA ARG A 19 40.57 -10.64 4.90
C ARG A 19 41.65 -9.82 5.64
N ILE A 20 42.84 -10.40 5.82
CA ILE A 20 43.98 -9.73 6.46
C ILE A 20 44.88 -9.17 5.36
N GLY A 21 45.09 -7.86 5.39
CA GLY A 21 45.97 -7.15 4.48
C GLY A 21 47.45 -7.43 4.77
N ILE A 22 48.30 -7.05 3.82
CA ILE A 22 49.77 -7.17 3.94
C ILE A 22 50.29 -6.28 5.09
N ASP A 23 49.57 -5.21 5.41
CA ASP A 23 49.83 -4.31 6.54
C ASP A 23 49.31 -4.84 7.88
N GLN A 24 48.93 -6.13 7.95
CA GLN A 24 48.35 -6.81 9.11
C GLN A 24 47.01 -6.22 9.59
N LYS A 25 46.38 -5.34 8.82
CA LYS A 25 45.05 -4.81 9.15
C LYS A 25 43.95 -5.74 8.65
N VAL A 26 42.88 -5.81 9.41
CA VAL A 26 41.70 -6.61 9.07
C VAL A 26 40.72 -5.76 8.27
N TYR A 27 40.36 -6.22 7.07
CA TYR A 27 39.30 -5.59 6.30
C TYR A 27 37.94 -5.80 6.96
N GLN A 28 37.19 -4.71 7.11
CA GLN A 28 35.86 -4.73 7.72
C GLN A 28 34.84 -5.43 6.81
N THR A 29 34.22 -6.49 7.32
CA THR A 29 33.25 -7.32 6.59
C THR A 29 31.79 -6.98 6.87
N ASP A 30 31.54 -5.87 7.57
CA ASP A 30 30.17 -5.48 7.90
C ASP A 30 29.35 -5.25 6.63
N PHE A 31 28.15 -5.84 6.62
CA PHE A 31 27.22 -5.80 5.49
C PHE A 31 27.84 -6.21 4.14
N ILE A 32 28.85 -7.10 4.13
CA ILE A 32 29.56 -7.49 2.90
C ILE A 32 28.62 -8.04 1.82
N SER A 33 27.59 -8.80 2.21
CA SER A 33 26.58 -9.33 1.28
C SER A 33 25.80 -8.22 0.57
N ASN A 34 25.27 -7.24 1.33
CA ASN A 34 24.55 -6.10 0.73
C ASN A 34 25.47 -5.25 -0.15
N ARG A 35 26.73 -5.04 0.27
CA ARG A 35 27.72 -4.29 -0.50
C ARG A 35 28.08 -5.02 -1.79
N SER A 36 28.36 -6.33 -1.72
CA SER A 36 28.70 -7.14 -2.90
C SER A 36 27.56 -7.17 -3.90
N SER A 37 26.30 -7.32 -3.44
CA SER A 37 25.14 -7.27 -4.32
C SER A 37 25.02 -5.91 -5.03
N ARG A 38 25.24 -4.79 -4.33
CA ARG A 38 25.18 -3.45 -4.94
C ARG A 38 26.30 -3.22 -5.97
N VAL A 39 27.52 -3.65 -5.65
CA VAL A 39 28.66 -3.54 -6.58
C VAL A 39 28.43 -4.41 -7.80
N ALA A 40 27.93 -5.64 -7.62
CA ALA A 40 27.59 -6.52 -8.73
C ALA A 40 26.50 -5.91 -9.64
N GLU A 41 25.45 -5.32 -9.08
CA GLU A 41 24.43 -4.60 -9.87
C GLU A 41 25.00 -3.44 -10.66
N GLN A 42 25.88 -2.64 -10.04
CA GLN A 42 26.53 -1.52 -10.69
C GLN A 42 27.39 -1.99 -11.86
N MET A 43 28.25 -2.99 -11.62
CA MET A 43 29.10 -3.58 -12.64
C MET A 43 28.27 -4.20 -13.78
N SER A 44 27.18 -4.91 -13.47
CA SER A 44 26.28 -5.43 -14.50
C SER A 44 25.70 -4.31 -15.36
N ARG A 45 25.34 -3.17 -14.77
CA ARG A 45 24.83 -1.99 -15.49
C ARG A 45 25.89 -1.39 -16.41
N GLU A 46 27.11 -1.21 -15.91
CA GLU A 46 28.24 -0.68 -16.67
C GLU A 46 28.61 -1.59 -17.86
N MET A 47 28.52 -2.91 -17.67
CA MET A 47 28.78 -3.91 -18.70
C MET A 47 27.56 -4.22 -19.60
N GLY A 48 26.42 -3.55 -19.41
CA GLY A 48 25.20 -3.83 -20.17
C GLY A 48 24.60 -5.23 -19.97
N LEU A 49 24.92 -5.89 -18.84
CA LEU A 49 24.43 -7.21 -18.47
C LEU A 49 23.05 -7.13 -17.81
N THR A 50 22.32 -8.25 -17.87
CA THR A 50 21.01 -8.38 -17.25
C THR A 50 21.10 -8.36 -15.73
N ILE A 51 20.41 -7.42 -15.08
CA ILE A 51 20.35 -7.31 -13.63
C ILE A 51 19.25 -8.22 -13.08
N ALA A 52 19.62 -9.16 -12.22
CA ALA A 52 18.70 -10.13 -11.62
C ALA A 52 17.51 -9.46 -10.90
N ASN A 53 17.76 -8.39 -10.14
CA ASN A 53 16.71 -7.66 -9.43
C ASN A 53 15.73 -6.95 -10.36
N GLU A 54 16.18 -6.48 -11.53
CA GLU A 54 15.29 -5.87 -12.53
C GLU A 54 14.40 -6.91 -13.20
N VAL A 55 14.96 -8.07 -13.57
CA VAL A 55 14.19 -9.20 -14.11
C VAL A 55 13.15 -9.69 -13.10
N HIS A 56 13.55 -9.84 -11.83
CA HIS A 56 12.64 -10.26 -10.78
C HIS A 56 11.50 -9.25 -10.61
N ARG A 57 11.82 -7.95 -10.57
CA ARG A 57 10.82 -6.87 -10.49
C ARG A 57 9.89 -6.85 -11.69
N GLN A 58 10.40 -7.06 -12.90
CA GLN A 58 9.58 -7.17 -14.12
C GLN A 58 8.65 -8.38 -14.06
N LYS A 59 9.16 -9.55 -13.63
CA LYS A 59 8.35 -10.77 -13.47
C LYS A 59 7.23 -10.57 -12.44
N GLU A 60 7.54 -9.95 -11.31
CA GLU A 60 6.55 -9.58 -10.28
C GLU A 60 5.51 -8.58 -10.82
N TYR A 61 5.95 -7.60 -11.61
CA TYR A 61 5.05 -6.65 -12.27
C TYR A 61 4.13 -7.36 -13.27
N LEU A 62 4.67 -8.23 -14.12
CA LEU A 62 3.89 -9.00 -15.10
C LEU A 62 2.87 -9.90 -14.40
N LYS A 63 3.28 -10.62 -13.35
CA LYS A 63 2.36 -11.42 -12.53
C LYS A 63 1.26 -10.60 -11.88
N ARG A 64 1.58 -9.41 -11.35
CA ARG A 64 0.59 -8.53 -10.71
C ARG A 64 -0.40 -7.96 -11.73
N ASN A 65 0.04 -7.68 -12.94
CA ASN A 65 -0.77 -7.10 -14.02
C ASN A 65 -1.30 -8.16 -15.02
N ALA A 66 -1.11 -9.45 -14.74
CA ALA A 66 -1.53 -10.53 -15.63
C ALA A 66 -3.06 -10.57 -15.78
N ASP A 67 -3.80 -10.17 -14.75
CA ASP A 67 -5.25 -10.17 -14.73
C ASP A 67 -5.82 -8.77 -15.04
N PRO A 68 -6.28 -8.50 -16.27
CA PRO A 68 -6.84 -7.19 -16.64
C PRO A 68 -8.08 -6.83 -15.80
N LEU A 69 -8.89 -7.82 -15.44
CA LEU A 69 -10.05 -7.63 -14.56
C LEU A 69 -9.65 -7.11 -13.18
N ARG A 70 -8.58 -7.67 -12.60
CA ARG A 70 -8.07 -7.24 -11.29
C ARG A 70 -7.54 -5.82 -11.32
N GLN A 71 -6.92 -5.42 -12.42
CA GLN A 71 -6.45 -4.05 -12.62
C GLN A 71 -7.63 -3.06 -12.76
N GLN A 72 -8.69 -3.40 -13.49
CA GLN A 72 -9.89 -2.57 -13.59
C GLN A 72 -10.59 -2.38 -12.23
N VAL A 73 -10.75 -3.48 -11.47
CA VAL A 73 -11.32 -3.46 -10.11
C VAL A 73 -10.47 -2.58 -9.19
N LYS A 74 -9.14 -2.70 -9.26
CA LYS A 74 -8.20 -1.88 -8.50
C LYS A 74 -8.31 -0.40 -8.84
N GLU A 75 -8.39 -0.03 -10.12
CA GLU A 75 -8.53 1.36 -10.55
C GLU A 75 -9.85 1.97 -10.08
N ARG A 76 -10.93 1.20 -10.12
CA ARG A 76 -12.23 1.64 -9.59
C ARG A 76 -12.18 1.84 -8.08
N LEU A 77 -11.56 0.91 -7.35
CA LEU A 77 -11.32 1.00 -5.92
C LEU A 77 -10.45 2.23 -5.58
N GLN A 78 -9.40 2.50 -6.34
CA GLN A 78 -8.57 3.70 -6.18
C GLN A 78 -9.38 4.98 -6.37
N ARG A 79 -10.20 5.07 -7.42
CA ARG A 79 -11.06 6.24 -7.66
C ARG A 79 -12.02 6.50 -6.50
N ILE A 80 -12.67 5.45 -5.99
CA ILE A 80 -13.55 5.52 -4.83
C ILE A 80 -12.77 6.00 -3.60
N ALA A 81 -11.65 5.35 -3.29
CA ALA A 81 -10.86 5.63 -2.10
C ALA A 81 -10.29 7.05 -2.08
N TYR A 82 -9.74 7.53 -3.20
CA TYR A 82 -9.26 8.91 -3.30
C TYR A 82 -10.39 9.93 -3.33
N GLY A 83 -11.53 9.59 -3.94
CA GLY A 83 -12.73 10.43 -3.90
C GLY A 83 -13.22 10.68 -2.48
N GLU A 84 -13.32 9.62 -1.68
CA GLU A 84 -13.67 9.72 -0.25
C GLU A 84 -12.60 10.41 0.58
N LEU A 85 -11.33 10.17 0.28
CA LEU A 85 -10.25 10.85 0.98
C LEU A 85 -10.26 12.37 0.73
N GLY A 86 -10.64 12.79 -0.48
CA GLY A 86 -10.83 14.18 -0.84
C GLY A 86 -12.00 14.88 -0.14
N ARG A 87 -13.01 14.12 0.31
CA ARG A 87 -14.16 14.69 1.05
C ARG A 87 -13.81 15.09 2.48
N ARG A 88 -12.60 14.77 2.97
CA ARG A 88 -12.08 15.10 4.31
C ARG A 88 -13.07 14.77 5.43
N HIS A 89 -13.23 13.47 5.66
CA HIS A 89 -14.03 12.96 6.77
C HIS A 89 -13.42 13.36 8.13
N PRO A 90 -14.25 13.64 9.15
CA PRO A 90 -13.78 14.08 10.47
C PRO A 90 -13.13 12.95 11.30
N ASP A 91 -13.54 11.69 11.08
CA ASP A 91 -13.06 10.53 11.84
C ASP A 91 -12.74 9.37 10.87
N PRO A 92 -11.72 8.54 11.13
CA PRO A 92 -11.44 7.36 10.30
C PRO A 92 -12.61 6.37 10.21
N ALA A 93 -13.47 6.33 11.23
CA ALA A 93 -14.67 5.51 11.22
C ALA A 93 -15.68 6.00 10.17
N ALA A 94 -15.87 7.31 10.05
CA ALA A 94 -16.72 7.92 9.02
C ALA A 94 -16.19 7.62 7.61
N PHE A 95 -14.87 7.69 7.42
CA PHE A 95 -14.24 7.30 6.15
C PHE A 95 -14.52 5.84 5.78
N VAL A 96 -14.42 4.91 6.73
CA VAL A 96 -14.71 3.50 6.45
C VAL A 96 -16.19 3.20 6.27
N ALA A 97 -17.07 3.91 6.97
CA ALA A 97 -18.50 3.85 6.69
C ALA A 97 -18.82 4.32 5.26
N ALA A 98 -18.19 5.41 4.80
CA ALA A 98 -18.35 5.92 3.44
C ALA A 98 -17.79 4.97 2.36
N LEU A 99 -16.72 4.23 2.68
CA LEU A 99 -16.22 3.18 1.79
C LEU A 99 -17.18 1.98 1.72
N ARG A 100 -17.76 1.58 2.86
CA ARG A 100 -18.74 0.47 2.91
C ARG A 100 -20.01 0.78 2.13
N SER A 101 -20.50 2.02 2.19
CA SER A 101 -21.69 2.41 1.41
C SER A 101 -21.45 2.32 -0.11
N GLN A 102 -20.19 2.35 -0.56
CA GLN A 102 -19.79 2.15 -1.95
C GLN A 102 -19.39 0.70 -2.27
N GLY A 103 -19.64 -0.24 -1.35
CA GLY A 103 -19.35 -1.66 -1.53
C GLY A 103 -17.88 -2.03 -1.29
N VAL A 104 -17.10 -1.18 -0.63
CA VAL A 104 -15.71 -1.47 -0.26
C VAL A 104 -15.64 -1.97 1.19
N SER A 105 -15.18 -3.20 1.40
CA SER A 105 -14.88 -3.71 2.74
C SER A 105 -13.48 -3.27 3.17
N VAL A 106 -13.30 -2.99 4.47
CA VAL A 106 -11.99 -2.62 5.03
C VAL A 106 -11.70 -3.51 6.23
N GLU A 107 -10.63 -4.29 6.13
CA GLU A 107 -10.25 -5.29 7.11
C GLU A 107 -8.84 -5.01 7.69
N PRO A 108 -8.70 -5.00 9.03
CA PRO A 108 -7.39 -4.85 9.67
C PRO A 108 -6.60 -6.16 9.64
N VAL A 109 -5.32 -6.08 9.25
CA VAL A 109 -4.40 -7.23 9.29
C VAL A 109 -3.62 -7.22 10.60
N LYS A 110 -3.76 -8.30 11.37
CA LYS A 110 -3.11 -8.49 12.67
C LYS A 110 -1.87 -9.39 12.54
N ASN A 111 -0.82 -9.08 13.30
CA ASN A 111 0.34 -9.96 13.43
C ASN A 111 0.04 -11.09 14.45
N LYS A 112 0.92 -12.09 14.58
CA LYS A 112 0.77 -13.19 15.57
C LYS A 112 0.58 -12.70 17.01
N GLN A 113 1.08 -11.52 17.33
CA GLN A 113 0.93 -10.85 18.64
C GLN A 113 -0.38 -10.03 18.78
N GLY A 114 -1.34 -10.17 17.85
CA GLY A 114 -2.61 -9.43 17.84
C GLY A 114 -2.50 -7.94 17.48
N LYS A 115 -1.30 -7.42 17.23
CA LYS A 115 -1.09 -6.01 16.82
C LYS A 115 -1.47 -5.80 15.35
N VAL A 116 -2.36 -4.84 15.08
CA VAL A 116 -2.70 -4.42 13.71
C VAL A 116 -1.47 -3.73 13.09
N TYR A 117 -1.03 -4.22 11.94
CA TYR A 117 0.13 -3.68 11.22
C TYR A 117 -0.23 -3.10 9.84
N GLY A 118 -1.39 -3.45 9.29
CA GLY A 118 -1.82 -3.01 7.97
C GLY A 118 -3.33 -3.11 7.76
N LEU A 119 -3.78 -2.66 6.59
CA LEU A 119 -5.18 -2.68 6.16
C LEU A 119 -5.29 -3.41 4.81
N ARG A 120 -6.39 -4.13 4.62
CA ARG A 120 -6.84 -4.72 3.35
C ARG A 120 -8.19 -4.13 2.97
N PHE A 121 -8.39 -3.98 1.67
CA PHE A 121 -9.63 -3.47 1.10
C PHE A 121 -10.22 -4.52 0.16
N GLY A 122 -11.47 -4.90 0.37
CA GLY A 122 -12.21 -5.78 -0.52
C GLY A 122 -13.11 -4.97 -1.45
N TYR A 123 -13.11 -5.30 -2.74
CA TYR A 123 -14.03 -4.73 -3.72
C TYR A 123 -14.27 -5.72 -4.87
N GLY A 124 -15.53 -5.94 -5.23
CA GLY A 124 -15.91 -6.84 -6.33
C GLY A 124 -15.41 -8.29 -6.16
N GLY A 125 -15.41 -8.82 -4.93
CA GLY A 125 -14.94 -10.17 -4.61
C GLY A 125 -13.40 -10.32 -4.58
N GLN A 126 -12.65 -9.25 -4.78
CA GLN A 126 -11.18 -9.25 -4.73
C GLN A 126 -10.65 -8.44 -3.56
N THR A 127 -9.54 -8.89 -2.97
CA THR A 127 -8.89 -8.21 -1.85
C THR A 127 -7.56 -7.57 -2.28
N PHE A 128 -7.35 -6.32 -1.89
CA PHE A 128 -6.18 -5.52 -2.19
C PHE A 128 -5.47 -5.07 -0.91
N LYS A 129 -4.13 -5.06 -0.94
CA LYS A 129 -3.36 -4.45 0.16
C LYS A 129 -3.50 -2.94 0.08
N ALA A 130 -3.53 -2.26 1.22
CA ALA A 130 -3.54 -0.79 1.26
C ALA A 130 -2.47 -0.14 0.37
N SER A 131 -1.24 -0.66 0.42
CA SER A 131 -0.11 -0.16 -0.38
C SER A 131 -0.28 -0.37 -1.90
N GLU A 132 -1.16 -1.29 -2.33
CA GLU A 132 -1.48 -1.50 -3.74
C GLU A 132 -2.45 -0.43 -4.26
N ILE A 133 -3.28 0.13 -3.39
CA ILE A 133 -4.20 1.22 -3.71
C ILE A 133 -3.46 2.55 -3.65
N GLY A 134 -2.68 2.78 -2.59
CA GLY A 134 -1.87 3.98 -2.42
C GLY A 134 -1.10 3.98 -1.10
N ARG A 135 0.06 4.64 -1.08
CA ARG A 135 0.87 4.79 0.15
C ARG A 135 0.13 5.56 1.25
N GLU A 136 -0.78 6.42 0.82
CA GLU A 136 -1.73 7.21 1.61
C GLU A 136 -2.70 6.37 2.44
N PHE A 137 -3.08 5.18 1.96
CA PHE A 137 -4.07 4.32 2.64
C PHE A 137 -3.42 3.33 3.61
N GLY A 138 -2.09 3.35 3.75
CA GLY A 138 -1.41 2.56 4.78
C GLY A 138 -1.90 2.96 6.18
N LEU A 139 -1.96 2.01 7.11
CA LEU A 139 -2.50 2.24 8.46
C LEU A 139 -1.91 3.52 9.10
N ARG A 140 -0.59 3.71 9.06
CA ARG A 140 0.03 4.91 9.62
C ARG A 140 -0.30 6.19 8.84
N SER A 141 -0.26 6.12 7.52
CA SER A 141 -0.51 7.26 6.62
C SER A 141 -1.94 7.77 6.75
N LEU A 142 -2.89 6.84 6.74
CA LEU A 142 -4.31 7.11 6.92
C LEU A 142 -4.54 7.79 8.28
N PHE A 143 -3.97 7.26 9.35
CA PHE A 143 -4.11 7.84 10.68
C PHE A 143 -3.49 9.24 10.76
N ASN A 144 -2.34 9.48 10.11
CA ASN A 144 -1.73 10.80 10.03
C ASN A 144 -2.63 11.81 9.28
N GLN A 145 -3.35 11.39 8.23
CA GLN A 145 -4.31 12.25 7.52
C GLN A 145 -5.46 12.70 8.42
N PHE A 146 -5.88 11.86 9.37
CA PHE A 146 -6.88 12.19 10.39
C PHE A 146 -6.26 12.80 11.67
N GLY A 147 -4.97 13.14 11.67
CA GLY A 147 -4.29 13.74 12.83
C GLY A 147 -4.06 12.78 14.00
N ILE A 148 -4.24 11.47 13.82
CA ILE A 148 -4.05 10.46 14.86
C ILE A 148 -2.63 9.91 14.76
N ARG A 149 -1.84 10.05 15.83
CA ARG A 149 -0.52 9.41 15.93
C ARG A 149 -0.63 8.09 16.71
N PRO A 150 -0.52 6.92 16.07
CA PRO A 150 -0.47 5.66 16.80
C PRO A 150 0.84 5.57 17.61
N GLU A 151 0.74 5.27 18.90
CA GLU A 151 1.87 5.17 19.82
C GLU A 151 2.83 4.03 19.43
N GLY A 152 4.15 4.26 19.58
CA GLY A 152 5.18 3.21 19.44
C GLY A 152 5.70 2.93 18.03
N GLN A 153 5.53 3.84 17.06
CA GLN A 153 6.14 3.73 15.72
C GLN A 153 7.11 4.87 15.45
N LYS A 154 8.39 4.69 15.83
CA LYS A 154 9.49 5.59 15.45
C LYS A 154 9.84 5.36 13.98
N GLY A 155 9.79 6.40 13.15
CA GLY A 155 10.27 6.35 11.77
C GLY A 155 9.87 7.57 10.94
N THR A 156 10.85 8.34 10.48
CA THR A 156 10.71 9.59 9.71
C THR A 156 10.51 9.31 8.22
N ARG A 157 9.57 8.44 7.83
CA ARG A 157 9.16 8.37 6.42
C ARG A 157 7.96 9.30 6.26
N MET A 158 8.25 10.53 5.81
CA MET A 158 7.26 11.45 5.24
C MET A 158 6.54 10.68 4.13
N VAL A 159 5.36 10.20 4.44
CA VAL A 159 4.40 9.81 3.42
C VAL A 159 3.74 11.13 3.00
N PRO A 160 3.43 11.35 1.71
CA PRO A 160 2.66 12.52 1.33
C PRO A 160 1.42 12.60 2.21
N ILE A 161 0.98 13.80 2.54
CA ILE A 161 -0.40 13.99 2.95
C ILE A 161 -1.10 14.22 1.63
N TYR A 162 -2.18 13.49 1.36
CA TYR A 162 -3.00 13.75 0.18
C TYR A 162 -3.45 15.22 0.17
N SER A 163 -2.75 16.05 -0.61
CA SER A 163 -3.14 17.41 -0.91
C SER A 163 -3.96 17.37 -2.18
N GLN A 164 -5.20 17.83 -2.13
CA GLN A 164 -5.95 18.10 -3.34
C GLN A 164 -5.18 19.17 -4.12
N VAL A 165 -4.56 18.78 -5.23
CA VAL A 165 -4.29 19.76 -6.29
C VAL A 165 -5.66 20.24 -6.74
N ALA A 166 -5.93 21.52 -6.49
CA ALA A 166 -7.15 22.17 -6.95
C ALA A 166 -7.29 21.88 -8.44
N ARG A 167 -8.36 21.21 -8.84
CA ARG A 167 -8.77 21.21 -10.24
C ARG A 167 -8.96 22.67 -10.63
N PRO A 168 -8.31 23.17 -11.70
CA PRO A 168 -8.75 24.40 -12.32
C PRO A 168 -10.23 24.21 -12.64
N GLN A 169 -11.09 25.02 -12.03
CA GLN A 169 -12.46 25.12 -12.50
C GLN A 169 -12.38 25.89 -13.81
N GLU A 170 -12.41 25.16 -14.93
CA GLU A 170 -12.70 25.78 -16.21
C GLU A 170 -14.09 26.43 -16.08
N GLY A 171 -14.09 27.75 -16.19
CA GLY A 171 -15.26 28.59 -15.98
C GLY A 171 -16.37 28.18 -16.93
N ARG A 172 -17.50 27.76 -16.35
CA ARG A 172 -18.80 27.81 -17.03
C ARG A 172 -19.14 29.28 -17.26
N SER A 173 -18.97 29.75 -18.50
CA SER A 173 -19.61 30.98 -18.96
C SER A 173 -21.09 30.70 -19.26
N LEU A 174 -21.95 31.55 -18.71
CA LEU A 174 -23.37 31.63 -19.04
C LEU A 174 -23.53 32.26 -20.43
N ALA A 175 -24.13 31.54 -21.37
CA ALA A 175 -24.81 32.12 -22.53
C ALA A 175 -25.89 31.13 -23.00
N GLY A 176 -27.09 31.63 -23.27
CA GLY A 176 -28.35 30.89 -23.28
C GLY A 176 -28.53 29.88 -24.41
N THR A 177 -29.52 29.00 -24.26
CA THR A 177 -30.81 29.13 -24.98
C THR A 177 -31.82 28.10 -24.44
N VAL A 178 -33.04 28.58 -24.24
CA VAL A 178 -34.28 27.88 -23.88
C VAL A 178 -34.77 26.96 -25.00
N ALA A 179 -35.16 25.72 -24.68
CA ALA A 179 -36.21 24.91 -25.35
C ALA A 179 -36.40 23.60 -24.54
N ALA A 180 -37.49 23.46 -23.77
CA ALA A 180 -38.69 22.67 -24.11
C ALA A 180 -38.44 21.14 -24.22
N SER A 181 -39.24 20.19 -23.73
CA SER A 181 -40.33 20.05 -22.76
C SER A 181 -40.80 18.58 -22.85
N VAL A 182 -41.20 17.97 -21.72
CA VAL A 182 -42.13 16.82 -21.51
C VAL A 182 -41.81 15.36 -21.97
N LEU A 183 -42.07 14.42 -21.03
CA LEU A 183 -42.47 12.97 -21.12
C LEU A 183 -41.43 12.00 -21.75
N ASP A 184 -41.25 10.74 -21.33
CA ASP A 184 -42.19 9.78 -20.74
C ASP A 184 -41.46 8.60 -20.03
N ALA A 185 -42.25 7.79 -19.34
CA ALA A 185 -41.92 6.65 -18.48
C ALA A 185 -41.18 5.46 -19.12
N ALA A 186 -40.40 4.70 -18.31
CA ALA A 186 -40.37 3.23 -18.27
C ALA A 186 -39.25 2.70 -17.35
N GLY A 187 -39.59 1.75 -16.47
CA GLY A 187 -38.64 0.72 -16.02
C GLY A 187 -38.29 0.71 -14.53
N GLU A 188 -39.23 0.32 -13.69
CA GLU A 188 -38.89 -0.39 -12.45
C GLU A 188 -38.17 -1.74 -12.75
N LEU A 189 -37.63 -2.36 -11.70
CA LEU A 189 -37.36 -3.81 -11.57
C LEU A 189 -36.00 -4.34 -12.02
N PHE A 190 -34.91 -3.96 -11.34
CA PHE A 190 -33.89 -4.95 -10.93
C PHE A 190 -33.00 -4.43 -9.80
N ARG A 191 -33.35 -4.74 -8.56
CA ARG A 191 -32.49 -4.55 -7.38
C ARG A 191 -32.25 -5.92 -6.76
N PRO A 192 -31.09 -6.56 -6.95
CA PRO A 192 -30.77 -7.74 -6.16
C PRO A 192 -30.53 -7.31 -4.72
N ALA A 193 -31.27 -7.93 -3.80
CA ALA A 193 -31.08 -7.78 -2.36
C ALA A 193 -29.70 -8.32 -1.97
N PRO A 194 -28.89 -7.60 -1.18
CA PRO A 194 -27.77 -8.23 -0.51
C PRO A 194 -28.31 -9.09 0.63
N ALA A 195 -28.05 -10.40 0.51
CA ALA A 195 -28.18 -11.36 1.59
C ALA A 195 -27.43 -10.84 2.83
N VAL A 196 -28.11 -10.94 3.96
CA VAL A 196 -27.60 -10.60 5.29
C VAL A 196 -26.49 -11.58 5.63
N ALA A 197 -25.24 -11.12 5.53
CA ALA A 197 -24.12 -11.75 6.21
C ALA A 197 -23.93 -10.98 7.52
N GLU A 198 -24.49 -11.53 8.60
CA GLU A 198 -24.12 -11.13 9.94
C GLU A 198 -22.69 -11.62 10.19
N ASP A 199 -21.75 -10.69 10.23
CA ASP A 199 -20.45 -10.87 10.87
C ASP A 199 -20.00 -9.51 11.45
N GLU A 200 -20.01 -9.47 12.78
CA GLU A 200 -19.43 -8.54 13.75
C GLU A 200 -19.14 -7.05 13.40
N PRO A 201 -19.52 -6.11 14.29
CA PRO A 201 -19.35 -4.69 14.09
C PRO A 201 -17.86 -4.29 14.07
N PRO A 202 -17.41 -3.55 13.04
CA PRO A 202 -16.03 -3.07 12.94
C PRO A 202 -15.66 -2.00 13.96
N GLU A 203 -16.58 -1.59 14.82
CA GLU A 203 -16.38 -0.53 15.82
C GLU A 203 -15.34 -0.92 16.88
N GLU A 204 -15.26 -2.19 17.25
CA GLU A 204 -14.43 -2.60 18.37
C GLU A 204 -12.94 -2.35 18.15
N TRP A 205 -12.43 -2.55 16.92
CA TRP A 205 -11.02 -2.32 16.66
C TRP A 205 -10.69 -0.82 16.52
N TYR A 206 -11.62 0.00 16.01
CA TYR A 206 -11.50 1.45 16.00
C TYR A 206 -11.52 2.03 17.40
N GLU A 207 -12.46 1.59 18.23
CA GLU A 207 -12.59 1.98 19.62
C GLU A 207 -11.41 1.46 20.45
N ASN A 208 -10.92 0.25 20.21
CA ASN A 208 -9.71 -0.26 20.87
C ASN A 208 -8.43 0.51 20.49
N LEU A 209 -8.41 1.19 19.33
CA LEU A 209 -7.34 2.12 18.98
C LEU A 209 -7.50 3.49 19.65
N LYS A 210 -8.74 3.98 19.86
CA LYS A 210 -9.04 5.21 20.64
C LYS A 210 -8.82 5.01 22.15
N ARG A 211 -9.20 3.85 22.70
CA ARG A 211 -9.15 3.49 24.14
C ARG A 211 -7.74 3.40 24.73
N LYS A 212 -6.69 3.22 23.91
CA LYS A 212 -5.30 3.26 24.38
C LYS A 212 -4.85 4.63 24.90
N LYS A 213 -5.64 5.70 24.74
CA LYS A 213 -5.42 7.01 25.35
C LYS A 213 -5.56 7.06 26.89
N LYS A 214 -6.04 6.01 27.57
CA LYS A 214 -6.39 6.03 29.02
C LYS A 214 -5.51 5.19 29.96
N LYS A 215 -4.26 4.87 29.61
CA LYS A 215 -3.29 4.34 30.60
C LYS A 215 -2.04 5.23 30.67
N LYS A 216 -2.23 6.49 31.11
CA LYS A 216 -1.19 7.29 31.74
C LYS A 216 -1.52 7.39 33.23
N GLY A 217 -0.56 7.00 34.08
CA GLY A 217 -0.47 7.44 35.46
C GLY A 217 -0.93 6.43 36.51
N TYR A 218 0.01 5.64 37.02
CA TYR A 218 0.25 5.32 38.43
C TYR A 218 1.65 4.65 38.39
N GLY A 219 2.76 5.29 38.77
CA GLY A 219 2.97 5.97 40.03
C GLY A 219 3.21 4.90 41.09
N ILE A 220 4.39 4.28 41.10
CA ILE A 220 4.87 3.49 42.24
C ILE A 220 6.29 3.96 42.53
N ARG A 221 6.43 4.45 43.77
CA ARG A 221 7.64 4.83 44.50
C ARG A 221 8.63 3.67 44.60
#